data_AF-A0A2T2N1Y3-F1
#
_entry.id   AF-A0A2T2N1Y3-F1
#
_cell.length_a   1.000
_cell.length_b   1.000
_cell.length_c   1.000
_cell.angle_alpha   90.00
_cell.angle_beta   90.00
_cell.angle_gamma   90.00
#
_symmetry.space_group_name_H-M   'P 1'
#
loop_
_entity.id
_entity.type
_entity.pdbx_description
1 polymer ?
#
loop_
_entity_poly.entity_id
_entity_poly.type
_entity_poly.pdbx_seq_one_letter_code
_entity_poly.pdbx_strand_id
1 'polypeptide(L)'
;MWLRIIKRHAKSLPENCIGSRTHTLLKNIAPKVAQLRHTAVHRLHLTPKELLCQLHSACVLAEILQDVGTASRLQTVYIEVDTHAKKMVHTIEIMQQEVNSTPFQMKREREALVQREQQLLSYVAQQRIDIPTAADEALVESVNALLATHRLDKSAERQSMISSNQNIVYAEHAIIFEDDIESDEEQLEAELRQS
;
A
#
# COMPACT_ATOMS: atom_id res chain seq x y z
N MET A 1 3.64 -40.30 34.89
CA MET A 1 3.61 -41.42 35.87
C MET A 1 4.24 -42.67 35.26
N TRP A 2 3.72 -43.22 34.16
CA TRP A 2 4.26 -44.43 33.49
C TRP A 2 5.71 -44.31 32.97
N LEU A 3 6.14 -43.19 32.39
CA LEU A 3 7.53 -42.97 31.96
C LEU A 3 8.56 -43.06 33.11
N ARG A 4 8.19 -42.61 34.32
CA ARG A 4 9.04 -42.75 35.52
C ARG A 4 9.09 -44.22 35.98
N ILE A 5 7.99 -44.94 35.84
CA ILE A 5 7.89 -46.38 36.14
C ILE A 5 8.79 -47.17 35.18
N ILE A 6 8.65 -46.96 33.86
CA ILE A 6 9.52 -47.60 32.85
C ILE A 6 11.00 -47.29 33.11
N LYS A 7 11.35 -46.03 33.36
CA LYS A 7 12.75 -45.64 33.66
C LYS A 7 13.28 -46.28 34.95
N ARG A 8 12.44 -46.49 35.97
CA ARG A 8 12.81 -47.14 37.23
C ARG A 8 13.05 -48.64 37.01
N HIS A 9 12.17 -49.30 36.27
CA HIS A 9 12.27 -50.74 36.00
C HIS A 9 13.30 -51.09 34.93
N ALA A 10 13.62 -50.15 34.02
CA ALA A 10 14.71 -50.30 33.05
C ALA A 10 16.07 -50.57 33.70
N LYS A 11 16.30 -50.06 34.93
CA LYS A 11 17.53 -50.28 35.69
C LYS A 11 17.55 -51.61 36.45
N SER A 12 16.38 -52.22 36.69
CA SER A 12 16.23 -53.45 37.45
C SER A 12 16.02 -54.68 36.57
N LEU A 13 16.00 -54.50 35.24
CA LEU A 13 15.89 -55.59 34.29
C LEU A 13 17.26 -56.28 34.13
N PRO A 14 17.31 -57.62 34.05
CA PRO A 14 18.53 -58.36 33.73
C PRO A 14 19.19 -57.81 32.46
N GLU A 15 20.53 -57.83 32.38
CA GLU A 15 21.33 -57.29 31.26
C GLU A 15 20.93 -57.85 29.87
N ASN A 16 20.17 -58.94 29.86
CA ASN A 16 19.75 -59.66 28.66
C ASN A 16 18.35 -59.26 28.16
N CYS A 17 17.56 -58.53 28.96
CA CYS A 17 16.17 -58.22 28.66
C CYS A 17 15.99 -56.99 27.76
N ILE A 18 16.91 -56.03 27.82
CA ILE A 18 16.92 -54.83 26.99
C ILE A 18 18.35 -54.61 26.51
N GLY A 19 18.57 -54.66 25.20
CA GLY A 19 19.90 -54.38 24.63
C GLY A 19 20.44 -53.02 25.09
N SER A 20 21.75 -52.96 25.35
CA SER A 20 22.44 -51.74 25.85
C SER A 20 22.14 -50.48 25.03
N ARG A 21 21.94 -50.65 23.71
CA ARG A 21 21.50 -49.60 22.78
C ARG A 21 20.11 -49.04 23.11
N THR A 22 19.13 -49.91 23.35
CA THR A 22 17.75 -49.53 23.67
C THR A 22 17.67 -48.85 25.03
N HIS A 23 18.47 -49.29 26.01
CA HIS A 23 18.55 -48.64 27.32
C HIS A 23 19.08 -47.19 27.20
N THR A 24 20.13 -46.97 26.41
CA THR A 24 20.69 -45.64 26.15
C THR A 24 19.70 -44.75 25.41
N LEU A 25 18.99 -45.31 24.42
CA LEU A 25 17.95 -44.62 23.66
C LEU A 25 16.78 -44.17 24.56
N LEU A 26 16.28 -45.06 25.43
CA LEU A 26 15.24 -44.77 26.41
C LEU A 26 15.63 -43.61 27.35
N LYS A 27 16.89 -43.58 27.80
CA LYS A 27 17.42 -42.50 28.64
C LYS A 27 17.35 -41.13 27.93
N ASN A 28 17.56 -41.12 26.62
CA ASN A 28 17.57 -39.90 25.79
C ASN A 28 16.17 -39.43 25.39
N ILE A 29 15.24 -40.36 25.08
CA ILE A 29 13.88 -40.01 24.62
C ILE A 29 12.92 -39.72 25.77
N ALA A 30 13.07 -40.38 26.92
CA ALA A 30 12.17 -40.21 28.07
C ALA A 30 11.97 -38.75 28.54
N PRO A 31 13.01 -37.89 28.66
CA PRO A 31 12.79 -36.49 29.03
C PRO A 31 12.01 -35.72 27.94
N LYS A 32 12.27 -36.00 26.66
CA LYS A 32 11.58 -35.33 25.53
C LYS A 32 10.09 -35.69 25.49
N VAL A 33 9.74 -36.95 25.72
CA VAL A 33 8.33 -37.37 25.80
C VAL A 33 7.64 -36.83 27.06
N ALA A 34 8.36 -36.75 28.18
CA ALA A 34 7.83 -36.11 29.38
C ALA A 34 7.55 -34.61 29.15
N GLN A 35 8.44 -33.94 28.41
CA GLN A 35 8.27 -32.55 28.01
C GLN A 35 7.09 -32.38 27.05
N LEU A 36 6.92 -33.27 26.06
CA LEU A 36 5.77 -33.25 25.15
C LEU A 36 4.44 -33.27 25.92
N ARG A 37 4.32 -34.17 26.89
CA ARG A 37 3.13 -34.24 27.76
C ARG A 37 2.98 -32.96 28.58
N HIS A 38 4.05 -32.45 29.18
CA HIS A 38 4.00 -31.23 29.98
C HIS A 38 3.55 -30.03 29.14
N THR A 39 4.14 -29.85 27.96
CA THR A 39 3.72 -28.85 26.98
C THR A 39 2.25 -29.00 26.63
N ALA A 40 1.77 -30.20 26.32
CA ALA A 40 0.37 -30.42 25.96
C ALA A 40 -0.59 -30.08 27.12
N VAL A 41 -0.23 -30.46 28.34
CA VAL A 41 -1.04 -30.19 29.55
C VAL A 41 -1.09 -28.70 29.88
N HIS A 42 0.03 -28.01 29.75
CA HIS A 42 0.14 -26.59 30.12
C HIS A 42 0.06 -25.63 28.93
N ARG A 43 -0.19 -26.14 27.72
CA ARG A 43 -0.24 -25.38 26.47
C ARG A 43 0.98 -24.48 26.27
N LEU A 44 2.17 -24.98 26.57
CA LEU A 44 3.39 -24.21 26.43
C LEU A 44 3.70 -23.94 24.96
N HIS A 45 4.17 -22.73 24.67
CA HIS A 45 4.65 -22.39 23.34
C HIS A 45 5.94 -23.16 23.05
N LEU A 46 6.00 -23.79 21.88
CA LEU A 46 7.18 -24.47 21.36
C LEU A 46 7.47 -23.95 19.97
N THR A 47 8.75 -23.92 19.63
CA THR A 47 9.14 -23.79 18.23
C THR A 47 8.75 -25.05 17.45
N PRO A 48 8.47 -24.95 16.14
CA PRO A 48 8.17 -26.14 15.33
C PRO A 48 9.25 -27.22 15.41
N LYS A 49 10.52 -26.81 15.46
CA LYS A 49 11.67 -27.72 15.58
C LYS A 49 11.65 -28.52 16.90
N GLU A 50 11.33 -27.87 18.01
CA GLU A 50 11.22 -28.54 19.31
C GLU A 50 10.05 -29.51 19.35
N LEU A 51 8.90 -29.11 18.80
CA LEU A 51 7.72 -29.98 18.72
C LEU A 51 8.01 -31.22 17.86
N LEU A 52 8.63 -31.07 16.69
CA LEU A 52 9.04 -32.19 15.84
C LEU A 52 10.03 -33.12 16.56
N CYS A 53 11.02 -32.57 17.27
CA CYS A 53 11.96 -33.37 18.07
C CYS A 53 11.25 -34.20 19.16
N GLN A 54 10.24 -33.62 19.81
CA GLN A 54 9.45 -34.27 20.84
C GLN A 54 8.53 -35.36 20.27
N LEU A 55 7.85 -35.08 19.15
CA LEU A 55 7.00 -36.04 18.43
C LEU A 55 7.82 -37.23 17.91
N HIS A 56 8.99 -36.99 17.32
CA HIS A 56 9.88 -38.05 16.87
C HIS A 56 10.32 -38.94 18.05
N SER A 57 10.65 -38.34 19.19
CA SER A 57 11.02 -39.09 20.40
C SER A 57 9.86 -39.93 20.95
N ALA A 58 8.62 -39.46 20.79
CA ALA A 58 7.42 -40.22 21.14
C ALA A 58 7.16 -41.38 20.17
N CYS A 59 7.41 -41.18 18.87
CA CYS A 59 7.31 -42.24 17.86
C CYS A 59 8.30 -43.37 18.15
N VAL A 60 9.57 -43.03 18.38
CA VAL A 60 10.62 -44.00 18.77
C VAL A 60 10.25 -44.74 20.05
N LEU A 61 9.62 -44.07 21.02
CA LEU A 61 9.15 -44.75 22.23
C LEU A 61 8.01 -45.73 21.94
N ALA A 62 7.05 -45.36 21.07
CA ALA A 62 5.97 -46.25 20.66
C ALA A 62 6.50 -47.49 19.91
N GLU A 63 7.51 -47.31 19.06
CA GLU A 63 8.21 -48.41 18.37
C GLU A 63 8.91 -49.36 19.34
N ILE A 64 9.63 -48.83 20.35
CA ILE A 64 10.27 -49.65 21.40
C ILE A 64 9.23 -50.46 22.19
N LEU A 65 8.05 -49.88 22.41
CA LEU A 65 6.93 -50.55 23.08
C LEU A 65 6.13 -51.46 22.15
N GLN A 66 6.51 -51.56 20.87
CA GLN A 66 5.82 -52.30 19.82
C GLN A 66 4.35 -51.87 19.62
N ASP A 67 4.02 -50.62 19.96
CA ASP A 67 2.70 -50.03 19.74
C ASP A 67 2.64 -49.40 18.34
N VAL A 68 2.39 -50.25 17.35
CA VAL A 68 2.34 -49.87 15.92
C VAL A 68 1.24 -48.84 15.64
N GLY A 69 0.09 -48.95 16.33
CA GLY A 69 -1.04 -48.04 16.14
C GLY A 69 -0.70 -46.62 16.60
N THR A 70 -0.09 -46.50 17.79
CA THR A 70 0.34 -45.18 18.29
C THR A 70 1.52 -44.63 17.48
N ALA A 71 2.48 -45.47 17.09
CA ALA A 71 3.61 -45.05 16.26
C ALA A 71 3.13 -44.46 14.92
N SER A 72 2.22 -45.15 14.23
CA SER A 72 1.64 -44.68 12.95
C SER A 72 0.94 -43.33 13.12
N ARG A 73 0.11 -43.17 14.16
CA ARG A 73 -0.58 -41.90 14.44
C ARG A 73 0.40 -40.77 14.74
N LEU A 74 1.43 -41.02 15.53
CA LEU A 74 2.47 -40.03 15.83
C LEU A 74 3.26 -39.63 14.59
N GLN A 75 3.53 -40.58 13.69
CA GLN A 75 4.19 -40.31 12.42
C GLN A 75 3.32 -39.43 11.50
N THR A 76 2.01 -39.67 11.43
CA THR A 76 1.08 -38.80 10.71
C THR A 76 1.11 -37.37 11.25
N VAL A 77 0.97 -37.21 12.57
CA VAL A 77 1.03 -35.89 13.22
C VAL A 77 2.37 -35.20 12.97
N TYR A 78 3.49 -35.96 13.01
CA TYR A 78 4.81 -35.43 12.68
C TYR A 78 4.86 -34.83 11.27
N ILE A 79 4.33 -35.56 10.26
CA ILE A 79 4.31 -35.10 8.86
C ILE A 79 3.44 -33.86 8.70
N GLU A 80 2.27 -33.83 9.35
CA GLU A 80 1.37 -32.68 9.33
C GLU A 80 2.02 -31.42 9.91
N VAL A 81 2.65 -31.55 11.09
CA VAL A 81 3.36 -30.45 11.75
C VAL A 81 4.54 -29.98 10.90
N ASP A 82 5.34 -30.88 10.33
CA ASP A 82 6.47 -30.53 9.47
C ASP A 82 6.01 -29.79 8.20
N THR A 83 4.94 -30.28 7.58
CA THR A 83 4.32 -29.64 6.41
C THR A 83 3.81 -28.24 6.76
N HIS A 84 3.13 -28.09 7.90
CA HIS A 84 2.64 -26.79 8.34
C HIS A 84 3.78 -25.82 8.66
N ALA A 85 4.83 -26.29 9.35
CA ALA A 85 6.02 -25.50 9.65
C ALA A 85 6.69 -24.97 8.37
N LYS A 86 6.85 -25.83 7.35
CA LYS A 86 7.40 -25.44 6.04
C LYS A 86 6.53 -24.40 5.34
N LYS A 87 5.20 -24.57 5.35
CA LYS A 87 4.26 -23.57 4.81
C LYS A 87 4.36 -22.23 5.52
N MET A 88 4.48 -22.24 6.85
CA MET A 88 4.65 -21.01 7.62
C MET A 88 5.95 -20.29 7.26
N VAL A 89 7.07 -21.01 7.17
CA VAL A 89 8.35 -20.43 6.75
C VAL A 89 8.23 -19.78 5.37
N HIS A 90 7.65 -20.50 4.40
CA HIS A 90 7.45 -19.97 3.06
C HIS A 90 6.54 -18.72 3.04
N THR A 91 5.48 -18.73 3.84
CA THR A 91 4.58 -17.56 3.96
C THR A 91 5.31 -16.35 4.54
N ILE A 92 6.15 -16.56 5.56
CA ILE A 92 6.99 -15.50 6.14
C ILE A 92 7.96 -14.95 5.10
N GLU A 93 8.57 -15.80 4.27
CA GLU A 93 9.47 -15.37 3.20
C GLU A 93 8.75 -14.51 2.15
N ILE A 94 7.55 -14.92 1.72
CA ILE A 94 6.71 -14.13 0.80
C ILE A 94 6.38 -12.77 1.42
N MET A 95 5.88 -12.76 2.67
CA MET A 95 5.56 -11.52 3.38
C MET A 95 6.79 -10.62 3.52
N GLN A 96 7.95 -11.19 3.81
CA GLN A 96 9.20 -10.42 3.91
C GLN A 96 9.59 -9.82 2.55
N GLN A 97 9.40 -10.55 1.45
CA GLN A 97 9.64 -10.04 0.10
C GLN A 97 8.68 -8.88 -0.25
N GLU A 98 7.41 -8.99 0.11
CA GLU A 98 6.42 -7.93 -0.08
C GLU A 98 6.75 -6.68 0.75
N VAL A 99 7.06 -6.86 2.04
CA VAL A 99 7.48 -5.77 2.93
C VAL A 99 8.73 -5.07 2.41
N ASN A 100 9.66 -5.80 1.79
CA ASN A 100 10.88 -5.22 1.23
C ASN A 100 10.67 -4.54 -0.13
N SER A 101 9.70 -4.97 -0.93
CA SER A 101 9.47 -4.47 -2.31
C SER A 101 8.47 -3.33 -2.39
N THR A 102 7.44 -3.33 -1.53
CA THR A 102 6.39 -2.30 -1.51
C THR A 102 6.91 -0.87 -1.28
N PRO A 103 7.90 -0.60 -0.40
CA PRO A 103 8.39 0.77 -0.21
C PRO A 103 9.10 1.32 -1.45
N PHE A 104 9.78 0.44 -2.20
CA PHE A 104 10.46 0.85 -3.43
C PHE A 104 9.47 1.22 -4.54
N GLN A 105 8.38 0.46 -4.65
CA GLN A 105 7.28 0.79 -5.56
C GLN A 105 6.61 2.12 -5.18
N MET A 106 6.26 2.29 -3.91
CA MET A 106 5.69 3.54 -3.40
C MET A 106 6.62 4.73 -3.63
N LYS A 107 7.93 4.56 -3.45
CA LYS A 107 8.89 5.63 -3.71
C LYS A 107 8.89 6.03 -5.19
N ARG A 108 8.91 5.04 -6.10
CA ARG A 108 8.85 5.30 -7.55
C ARG A 108 7.55 6.01 -7.95
N GLU A 109 6.42 5.58 -7.41
CA GLU A 109 5.12 6.22 -7.68
C GLU A 109 5.09 7.67 -7.18
N ARG A 110 5.62 7.91 -5.98
CA ARG A 110 5.76 9.28 -5.44
C ARG A 110 6.63 10.15 -6.34
N GLU A 111 7.77 9.64 -6.81
CA GLU A 111 8.65 10.38 -7.73
C GLU A 111 7.94 10.71 -9.05
N ALA A 112 7.17 9.78 -9.60
CA ALA A 112 6.39 10.02 -10.81
C ALA A 112 5.28 11.08 -10.61
N LEU A 113 4.62 11.07 -9.44
CA LEU A 113 3.62 12.08 -9.09
C LEU A 113 4.25 13.46 -8.95
N VAL A 114 5.40 13.58 -8.27
CA VAL A 114 6.14 14.85 -8.14
C VAL A 114 6.52 15.42 -9.50
N GLN A 115 7.00 14.58 -10.42
CA GLN A 115 7.32 15.02 -11.78
C GLN A 115 6.08 15.56 -12.52
N ARG A 116 4.95 14.86 -12.38
CA ARG A 116 3.69 15.28 -13.03
C ARG A 116 3.15 16.58 -12.43
N GLU A 117 3.21 16.73 -11.12
CA GLU A 117 2.84 17.97 -10.43
C GLU A 117 3.69 19.14 -10.93
N GLN A 118 5.00 18.96 -11.02
CA GLN A 118 5.91 20.00 -11.51
C GLN A 118 5.60 20.40 -12.97
N GLN A 119 5.29 19.43 -13.82
CA GLN A 119 4.86 19.69 -15.20
C GLN A 119 3.58 20.53 -15.24
N LEU A 120 2.57 20.15 -14.44
CA LEU A 120 1.30 20.89 -14.37
C LEU A 120 1.51 22.32 -13.85
N LEU A 121 2.32 22.50 -12.81
CA LEU A 121 2.64 23.83 -12.28
C LEU A 121 3.33 24.70 -13.33
N SER A 122 4.28 24.15 -14.09
CA SER A 122 4.93 24.88 -15.17
C SER A 122 3.96 25.27 -16.30
N TYR A 123 3.05 24.36 -16.65
CA TYR A 123 2.02 24.62 -17.66
C TYR A 123 1.06 25.72 -17.20
N VAL A 124 0.58 25.68 -15.95
CA VAL A 124 -0.29 26.71 -15.39
C VAL A 124 0.41 28.06 -15.32
N ALA A 125 1.68 28.09 -14.91
CA ALA A 125 2.48 29.31 -14.89
C ALA A 125 2.62 29.92 -16.30
N GLN A 126 2.82 29.09 -17.31
CA GLN A 126 2.88 29.54 -18.71
C GLN A 126 1.53 30.10 -19.18
N GLN A 127 0.42 29.39 -18.93
CA GLN A 127 -0.92 29.84 -19.30
C GLN A 127 -1.31 31.17 -18.62
N ARG A 128 -0.86 31.40 -17.38
CA ARG A 128 -1.04 32.68 -16.68
C ARG A 128 -0.35 33.86 -17.37
N ILE A 129 0.67 33.61 -18.19
CA ILE A 129 1.37 34.63 -18.98
C ILE A 129 0.76 34.74 -20.38
N ASP A 130 0.50 33.61 -21.02
CA ASP A 130 0.04 33.56 -22.42
C ASP A 130 -1.35 34.16 -22.59
N ILE A 131 -2.30 33.85 -21.69
CA ILE A 131 -3.69 34.29 -21.82
C ILE A 131 -3.82 35.81 -21.74
N PRO A 132 -3.26 36.52 -20.73
CA PRO A 132 -3.29 37.98 -20.71
C PRO A 132 -2.58 38.60 -21.90
N THR A 133 -1.42 38.06 -22.29
CA THR A 133 -0.65 38.60 -23.43
C THR A 133 -1.46 38.52 -24.72
N ALA A 134 -2.10 37.38 -25.00
CA ALA A 134 -2.95 37.22 -26.18
C ALA A 134 -4.20 38.11 -26.12
N ALA A 135 -4.79 38.32 -24.94
CA ALA A 135 -5.91 39.23 -24.75
C ALA A 135 -5.51 40.69 -25.01
N ASP A 136 -4.35 41.12 -24.50
CA ASP A 136 -3.80 42.46 -24.71
C ASP A 136 -3.51 42.71 -26.20
N GLU A 137 -2.88 41.74 -26.88
CA GLU A 137 -2.63 41.80 -28.33
C GLU A 137 -3.93 41.93 -29.14
N ALA A 138 -4.95 41.12 -28.82
CA ALA A 138 -6.25 41.16 -29.48
C ALA A 138 -6.99 42.49 -29.24
N LEU A 139 -6.89 43.06 -28.02
CA LEU A 139 -7.46 44.37 -27.71
C LEU A 139 -6.77 45.48 -28.49
N VAL A 140 -5.44 45.46 -28.57
CA VAL A 140 -4.67 46.44 -29.36
C VAL A 140 -5.02 46.35 -30.84
N GLU A 141 -5.11 45.14 -31.40
CA GLU A 141 -5.51 44.93 -32.79
C GLU A 141 -6.93 45.48 -33.07
N SER A 142 -7.88 45.18 -32.17
CA SER A 142 -9.27 45.65 -32.28
C SER A 142 -9.37 47.19 -32.21
N VAL A 143 -8.69 47.83 -31.27
CA VAL A 143 -8.64 49.30 -31.17
C VAL A 143 -8.02 49.91 -32.42
N ASN A 144 -6.93 49.34 -32.94
CA ASN A 144 -6.30 49.83 -34.16
C ASN A 144 -7.22 49.69 -35.38
N ALA A 145 -7.96 48.59 -35.50
CA ALA A 145 -8.94 48.39 -36.56
C ALA A 145 -10.10 49.41 -36.48
N LEU A 146 -10.62 49.69 -35.27
CA LEU A 146 -11.64 50.71 -35.04
C LEU A 146 -11.13 52.13 -35.35
N LEU A 147 -9.89 52.45 -34.98
CA LEU A 147 -9.30 53.75 -35.31
C LEU A 147 -9.03 53.91 -36.81
N ALA A 148 -8.63 52.84 -37.50
CA ALA A 148 -8.45 52.84 -38.94
C ALA A 148 -9.76 53.08 -39.69
N THR A 149 -10.85 52.42 -39.28
CA THR A 149 -12.20 52.62 -39.84
C THR A 149 -12.72 54.03 -39.57
N HIS A 150 -12.60 54.54 -38.34
CA HIS A 150 -13.03 55.91 -38.01
C HIS A 150 -12.20 57.00 -38.72
N ARG A 151 -10.92 56.75 -39.04
CA ARG A 151 -10.12 57.66 -39.89
C ARG A 151 -10.59 57.66 -41.35
N LEU A 152 -11.03 56.51 -41.86
CA LEU A 152 -11.62 56.41 -43.19
C LEU A 152 -12.98 57.11 -43.24
N ASP A 153 -13.82 56.95 -42.22
CA ASP A 153 -15.12 57.65 -42.13
C ASP A 153 -14.94 59.17 -42.02
N LYS A 154 -13.98 59.66 -41.23
CA LYS A 154 -13.65 61.10 -41.18
C LYS A 154 -13.04 61.64 -42.48
N SER A 155 -12.35 60.80 -43.25
CA SER A 155 -11.87 61.18 -44.58
C SER A 155 -13.01 61.22 -45.60
N ALA A 156 -13.97 60.29 -45.50
CA ALA A 156 -15.18 60.29 -46.31
C ALA A 156 -16.11 61.47 -45.96
N GLU A 157 -16.25 61.83 -44.67
CA GLU A 157 -16.97 63.03 -44.22
C GLU A 157 -16.27 64.32 -44.66
N ARG A 158 -14.94 64.39 -44.65
CA ARG A 158 -14.20 65.56 -45.18
C ARG A 158 -14.26 65.69 -46.70
N GLN A 159 -14.33 64.59 -47.44
CA GLN A 159 -14.62 64.62 -48.88
C GLN A 159 -16.10 64.92 -49.16
N SER A 160 -17.01 64.51 -48.29
CA SER A 160 -18.43 64.87 -48.34
C SER A 160 -18.69 66.33 -47.96
N MET A 161 -17.89 66.97 -47.10
CA MET A 161 -18.05 68.40 -46.77
C MET A 161 -17.56 69.37 -47.86
N ILE A 162 -16.87 68.88 -48.91
CA ILE A 162 -16.64 69.66 -50.15
C ILE A 162 -17.85 69.53 -51.10
N SER A 163 -18.81 68.65 -50.80
CA SER A 163 -20.05 68.50 -51.57
C SER A 163 -21.27 68.37 -50.64
N SER A 164 -21.81 69.52 -50.26
CA SER A 164 -23.14 69.73 -49.65
C SER A 164 -23.16 70.06 -48.15
N ASN A 165 -23.45 71.35 -47.92
CA ASN A 165 -24.19 71.87 -46.78
C ASN A 165 -25.55 71.14 -46.62
N GLN A 166 -25.84 70.59 -45.44
CA GLN A 166 -26.94 71.02 -44.53
C GLN A 166 -27.33 69.91 -43.53
N ASN A 167 -27.65 70.40 -42.32
CA ASN A 167 -28.46 69.80 -41.25
C ASN A 167 -27.81 68.89 -40.20
N ILE A 168 -27.48 69.58 -39.10
CA ILE A 168 -27.37 69.14 -37.71
C ILE A 168 -28.73 68.65 -37.21
N VAL A 169 -28.79 67.49 -36.52
CA VAL A 169 -29.63 67.26 -35.32
C VAL A 169 -28.94 66.24 -34.41
N TYR A 170 -28.88 66.58 -33.12
CA TYR A 170 -28.34 65.82 -31.99
C TYR A 170 -29.11 64.52 -31.68
N ALA A 171 -28.40 63.52 -31.15
CA ALA A 171 -28.92 62.66 -30.08
C ALA A 171 -27.75 62.00 -29.33
N GLU A 172 -27.49 62.50 -28.11
CA GLU A 172 -26.82 61.77 -27.04
C GLU A 172 -27.52 60.43 -26.81
N HIS A 173 -26.79 59.34 -26.53
CA HIS A 173 -27.24 58.32 -25.58
C HIS A 173 -26.05 57.71 -24.85
N ALA A 174 -26.26 57.58 -23.55
CA ALA A 174 -25.25 57.36 -22.52
C ALA A 174 -24.75 55.91 -22.48
N ILE A 175 -23.48 55.79 -22.10
CA ILE A 175 -22.88 54.60 -21.50
C ILE A 175 -23.47 54.47 -20.08
N ILE A 176 -23.93 53.28 -19.70
CA ILE A 176 -23.84 52.62 -18.37
C ILE A 176 -24.61 51.29 -18.48
N PHE A 177 -23.91 50.18 -18.25
CA PHE A 177 -24.39 49.08 -17.40
C PHE A 177 -23.13 48.50 -16.74
N GLU A 178 -22.91 48.93 -15.50
CA GLU A 178 -22.22 48.14 -14.50
C GLU A 178 -23.11 46.91 -14.24
N ASP A 179 -22.57 45.71 -14.45
CA ASP A 179 -23.08 44.52 -13.77
C ASP A 179 -21.94 43.98 -12.92
N ASP A 180 -22.12 44.17 -11.61
CA ASP A 180 -21.41 43.51 -10.54
C ASP A 180 -21.33 42.00 -10.80
N ILE A 181 -20.12 41.49 -11.05
CA ILE A 181 -19.83 40.08 -10.85
C ILE A 181 -19.38 39.97 -9.39
N GLU A 182 -20.37 39.94 -8.50
CA GLU A 182 -20.18 39.64 -7.08
C GLU A 182 -19.47 38.28 -6.98
N SER A 183 -18.29 38.32 -6.36
CA SER A 183 -17.33 37.23 -6.28
C SER A 183 -17.81 36.15 -5.32
N ASP A 184 -18.09 34.95 -5.84
CA ASP A 184 -18.42 33.71 -5.10
C ASP A 184 -17.26 33.16 -4.21
N GLU A 185 -16.26 33.99 -3.90
CA GLU A 185 -15.04 33.60 -3.18
C GLU A 185 -15.30 33.31 -1.69
N GLU A 186 -16.21 34.04 -1.05
CA GLU A 186 -16.55 33.81 0.37
C GLU A 186 -17.32 32.50 0.60
N GLN A 187 -18.06 32.01 -0.40
CA GLN A 187 -18.82 30.76 -0.28
C GLN A 187 -17.91 29.52 -0.38
N LEU A 188 -16.85 29.58 -1.19
CA LEU A 188 -15.85 28.52 -1.32
C LEU A 188 -14.94 28.40 -0.07
N GLU A 189 -14.61 29.52 0.59
CA GLU A 189 -13.82 29.48 1.83
C GLU A 189 -14.59 28.89 3.02
N ALA A 190 -15.92 29.02 3.02
CA ALA A 190 -16.76 28.45 4.08
C ALA A 190 -16.86 26.91 4.00
N GLU A 191 -16.87 26.33 2.80
CA GLU A 191 -16.95 24.88 2.61
C GLU A 191 -15.63 24.16 2.95
N LEU A 192 -14.48 24.79 2.70
CA LEU A 192 -13.16 24.20 2.99
C LEU A 192 -12.81 24.11 4.48
N ARG A 193 -13.52 24.85 5.36
CA ARG A 193 -13.32 24.76 6.82
C ARG A 193 -14.14 23.66 7.49
N GLN A 194 -14.98 22.94 6.75
CA GLN A 194 -15.86 21.89 7.29
C GLN A 194 -15.51 20.46 6.81
N SER A 195 -14.42 20.26 6.06
CA SER A 195 -13.82 18.94 5.76
C SER A 195 -12.53 18.71 6.55
#